data_AF-A0A936D8M1-F1
#
_entry.id   AF-A0A936D8M1-F1
#
_cell.length_a   1.000
_cell.length_b   1.000
_cell.length_c   1.000
_cell.angle_alpha   90.00
_cell.angle_beta   90.00
_cell.angle_gamma   90.00
#
_symmetry.space_group_name_H-M   'P 1'
#
loop_
_entity.id
_entity.type
_entity.pdbx_description
1 polymer ?
#
loop_
_entity_poly.entity_id
_entity_poly.type
_entity_poly.pdbx_seq_one_letter_code
_entity_poly.pdbx_strand_id
1 'polypeptide(L)'
;MHIRLGHRLVLGLAAFGGVVVSPSIAGAHFVLQAPAANFEQSGLGDPQKAPPCGDNGTAVPTDMITAYQGGDTITITIDETVYHPGHYRIALAVNDPSELPAEPDVTPGDMFACGSAAIMDPPVFPVLADGVFEHTSAFDSPQSIDITLPNDVTCTNCTLQIIQFMSEHGLNNPGGCYYHHCANISITPSAGDTSGGGNDSGDSSGGSASAGGTDGTTSATTDASASASASGSASATAGGESTGDATLGGGSGGTGGTDSAGSTDDDGGGCACTSAASRGPASGLVGLLGLFGLVGLRLRTRRR
;
A
#
# COMPACT_ATOMS: atom_id res chain seq x y z
N MET A 1 32.82 37.53 -78.34
CA MET A 1 32.41 38.05 -77.02
C MET A 1 30.89 38.21 -77.00
N HIS A 2 30.16 37.20 -76.56
CA HIS A 2 28.75 37.30 -76.14
C HIS A 2 28.46 36.13 -75.19
N ILE A 3 28.45 36.42 -73.89
CA ILE A 3 28.08 35.48 -72.82
C ILE A 3 26.56 35.56 -72.66
N ARG A 4 25.85 34.45 -72.86
CA ARG A 4 24.42 34.33 -72.50
C ARG A 4 24.32 33.63 -71.15
N LEU A 5 23.98 34.41 -70.12
CA LEU A 5 23.79 33.97 -68.74
C LEU A 5 22.35 33.48 -68.57
N GLY A 6 22.16 32.17 -68.47
CA GLY A 6 20.87 31.56 -68.17
C GLY A 6 20.55 31.67 -66.67
N HIS A 7 19.51 32.42 -66.32
CA HIS A 7 18.93 32.40 -64.99
C HIS A 7 17.75 31.43 -64.96
N ARG A 8 17.98 30.24 -64.40
CA ARG A 8 16.89 29.35 -63.96
C ARG A 8 16.53 29.73 -62.53
N LEU A 9 15.43 30.46 -62.37
CA LEU A 9 14.80 30.72 -61.09
C LEU A 9 14.12 29.42 -60.63
N VAL A 10 14.72 28.72 -59.66
CA VAL A 10 14.09 27.59 -58.98
C VAL A 10 13.48 28.13 -57.69
N LEU A 11 12.17 28.31 -57.68
CA LEU A 11 11.41 28.56 -56.45
C LEU A 11 11.37 27.27 -55.63
N GLY A 12 12.19 27.19 -54.58
CA GLY A 12 12.15 26.12 -53.60
C GLY A 12 11.02 26.34 -52.60
N LEU A 13 9.98 25.52 -52.68
CA LEU A 13 8.88 25.48 -51.70
C LEU A 13 9.38 24.72 -50.46
N ALA A 14 9.84 25.44 -49.43
CA ALA A 14 10.21 24.83 -48.15
C ALA A 14 8.93 24.54 -47.34
N ALA A 15 8.45 23.29 -47.39
CA ALA A 15 7.39 22.82 -46.53
C ALA A 15 7.95 22.58 -45.11
N PHE A 16 7.70 23.51 -44.19
CA PHE A 16 7.89 23.28 -42.76
C PHE A 16 6.83 22.28 -42.28
N GLY A 17 7.20 20.99 -42.22
CA GLY A 17 6.42 19.97 -41.53
C GLY A 17 6.53 20.19 -40.02
N GLY A 18 5.49 20.75 -39.41
CA GLY A 18 5.40 20.86 -37.95
C GLY A 18 5.28 19.48 -37.33
N VAL A 19 6.29 19.06 -36.56
CA VAL A 19 6.20 17.88 -35.69
C VAL A 19 5.29 18.26 -34.53
N VAL A 20 4.06 17.74 -34.56
CA VAL A 20 3.16 17.81 -33.40
C VAL A 20 3.65 16.78 -32.40
N VAL A 21 4.37 17.23 -31.38
CA VAL A 21 4.70 16.40 -30.21
C VAL A 21 3.46 16.39 -29.33
N SER A 22 2.64 15.36 -29.47
CA SER A 22 1.54 15.12 -28.53
C SER A 22 2.13 14.72 -27.18
N PRO A 23 1.79 15.40 -26.06
CA PRO A 23 2.16 14.91 -24.75
C PRO A 23 1.48 13.55 -24.57
N SER A 24 2.29 12.50 -24.39
CA SER A 24 1.78 11.23 -23.89
C SER A 24 1.21 11.50 -22.51
N ILE A 25 -0.10 11.31 -22.34
CA ILE A 25 -0.68 11.15 -21.01
C ILE A 25 -0.05 9.85 -20.50
N ALA A 26 1.05 9.98 -19.76
CA ALA A 26 1.63 8.87 -19.02
C ALA A 26 0.62 8.54 -17.93
N GLY A 27 -0.27 7.59 -18.25
CA GLY A 27 -1.24 7.09 -17.30
C GLY A 27 -0.50 6.19 -16.33
N ALA A 28 0.07 6.74 -15.28
CA ALA A 28 0.77 6.00 -14.24
C ALA A 28 -0.23 5.22 -13.37
N HIS A 29 -0.20 3.87 -13.30
CA HIS A 29 -1.19 3.11 -12.50
C HIS A 29 -0.70 1.70 -12.08
N PHE A 30 -1.21 1.22 -10.95
CA PHE A 30 -1.10 -0.19 -10.53
C PHE A 30 -2.44 -0.75 -10.07
N VAL A 31 -2.61 -2.07 -10.18
CA VAL A 31 -3.76 -2.80 -9.68
C VAL A 31 -3.35 -3.57 -8.43
N LEU A 32 -4.12 -3.43 -7.35
CA LEU A 32 -4.02 -4.33 -6.19
C LEU A 32 -4.79 -5.62 -6.50
N GLN A 33 -4.06 -6.72 -6.70
CA GLN A 33 -4.64 -8.03 -7.03
C GLN A 33 -4.95 -8.86 -5.78
N ALA A 34 -4.10 -8.79 -4.75
CA ALA A 34 -4.28 -9.47 -3.48
C ALA A 34 -3.75 -8.62 -2.31
N PRO A 35 -4.50 -8.48 -1.20
CA PRO A 35 -5.89 -8.88 -1.02
C PRO A 35 -6.83 -8.11 -1.97
N ALA A 36 -8.10 -8.52 -2.06
CA ALA A 36 -9.05 -7.82 -2.93
C ALA A 36 -9.20 -6.34 -2.54
N ALA A 37 -9.08 -5.44 -3.53
CA ALA A 37 -9.23 -4.01 -3.30
C ALA A 37 -10.64 -3.65 -2.81
N ASN A 38 -10.72 -2.59 -2.01
CA ASN A 38 -11.98 -2.09 -1.45
C ASN A 38 -12.84 -1.33 -2.48
N PHE A 39 -12.26 -0.90 -3.60
CA PHE A 39 -12.94 -0.26 -4.73
C PHE A 39 -12.77 -1.06 -6.02
N GLU A 40 -13.78 -0.97 -6.90
CA GLU A 40 -13.69 -1.50 -8.26
C GLU A 40 -12.55 -0.80 -9.00
N GLN A 41 -11.62 -1.59 -9.54
CA GLN A 41 -10.47 -1.09 -10.27
C GLN A 41 -10.70 -1.21 -11.78
N SER A 42 -10.34 -0.18 -12.53
CA SER A 42 -10.23 -0.25 -13.99
C SER A 42 -9.08 -1.19 -14.38
N GLY A 43 -8.97 -1.52 -15.68
CA GLY A 43 -7.83 -2.30 -16.18
C GLY A 43 -6.46 -1.63 -16.02
N LEU A 44 -6.42 -0.34 -15.64
CA LEU A 44 -5.19 0.35 -15.25
C LEU A 44 -5.01 0.41 -13.72
N GLY A 45 -6.09 0.38 -12.94
CA GLY A 45 -6.05 0.53 -11.48
C GLY A 45 -6.77 1.77 -10.95
N ASP A 46 -7.53 2.49 -11.78
CA ASP A 46 -8.35 3.60 -11.25
C ASP A 46 -9.54 3.08 -10.44
N PRO A 47 -9.93 3.75 -9.34
CA PRO A 47 -9.36 4.99 -8.81
C PRO A 47 -8.18 4.76 -7.85
N GLN A 48 -7.15 5.61 -7.92
CA GLN A 48 -5.92 5.43 -7.12
C GLN A 48 -5.22 6.74 -6.70
N LYS A 49 -5.78 7.91 -7.04
CA LYS A 49 -5.07 9.20 -6.86
C LYS A 49 -5.27 9.82 -5.49
N ALA A 50 -6.50 9.87 -5.00
CA ALA A 50 -6.79 10.60 -3.79
C ALA A 50 -6.33 9.83 -2.54
N PRO A 51 -5.63 10.44 -1.58
CA PRO A 51 -5.35 9.78 -0.33
C PRO A 51 -6.64 9.57 0.48
N PRO A 52 -6.71 8.55 1.34
CA PRO A 52 -5.68 7.53 1.57
C PRO A 52 -5.81 6.29 0.67
N CYS A 53 -6.94 6.11 -0.03
CA CYS A 53 -7.31 4.83 -0.67
C CYS A 53 -7.67 4.95 -2.16
N GLY A 54 -7.34 6.06 -2.79
CA GLY A 54 -7.46 6.27 -4.23
C GLY A 54 -8.72 7.02 -4.68
N ASP A 55 -9.80 6.97 -3.90
CA ASP A 55 -11.11 7.51 -4.26
C ASP A 55 -11.19 9.04 -4.29
N ASN A 56 -11.45 9.60 -5.49
CA ASN A 56 -11.68 11.02 -5.69
C ASN A 56 -13.16 11.41 -5.72
N GLY A 57 -14.01 10.64 -5.02
CA GLY A 57 -15.45 10.83 -4.87
C GLY A 57 -16.31 10.11 -5.92
N THR A 58 -15.75 9.17 -6.66
CA THR A 58 -16.45 8.41 -7.72
C THR A 58 -16.24 6.90 -7.64
N ALA A 59 -15.47 6.40 -6.67
CA ALA A 59 -15.21 4.99 -6.53
C ALA A 59 -16.48 4.20 -6.20
N VAL A 60 -16.55 2.98 -6.74
CA VAL A 60 -17.60 2.01 -6.41
C VAL A 60 -17.00 1.01 -5.42
N PRO A 61 -17.53 0.88 -4.19
CA PRO A 61 -17.06 -0.13 -3.23
C PRO A 61 -17.27 -1.55 -3.77
N THR A 62 -16.32 -2.45 -3.49
CA THR A 62 -16.46 -3.88 -3.80
C THR A 62 -17.21 -4.66 -2.72
N ASP A 63 -17.33 -4.09 -1.52
CA ASP A 63 -17.83 -4.74 -0.29
C ASP A 63 -17.07 -6.02 0.11
N MET A 64 -15.91 -6.26 -0.48
CA MET A 64 -15.08 -7.44 -0.20
C MET A 64 -14.31 -7.24 1.11
N ILE A 65 -14.28 -8.29 1.95
CA ILE A 65 -13.43 -8.36 3.15
C ILE A 65 -12.63 -9.66 3.08
N THR A 66 -11.31 -9.56 3.10
CA THR A 66 -10.43 -10.75 3.14
C THR A 66 -10.15 -11.14 4.59
N ALA A 67 -10.40 -12.39 4.96
CA ALA A 67 -10.27 -12.86 6.34
C ALA A 67 -8.89 -13.49 6.62
N TYR A 68 -8.31 -13.10 7.76
CA TYR A 68 -7.04 -13.57 8.28
C TYR A 68 -7.11 -13.79 9.81
N GLN A 69 -6.07 -14.38 10.37
CA GLN A 69 -5.79 -14.47 11.80
C GLN A 69 -4.55 -13.65 12.16
N GLY A 70 -4.47 -13.20 13.42
CA GLY A 70 -3.25 -12.60 13.95
C GLY A 70 -2.06 -13.56 13.82
N GLY A 71 -0.95 -13.07 13.30
CA GLY A 71 0.23 -13.89 13.00
C GLY A 71 0.23 -14.57 11.62
N ASP A 72 -0.84 -14.46 10.83
CA ASP A 72 -0.84 -15.00 9.47
C ASP A 72 0.23 -14.31 8.61
N THR A 73 0.92 -15.11 7.79
CA THR A 73 1.70 -14.60 6.66
C THR A 73 0.76 -14.42 5.47
N ILE A 74 0.51 -13.16 5.09
CA ILE A 74 -0.38 -12.79 4.00
C ILE A 74 0.43 -12.37 2.77
N THR A 75 -0.05 -12.74 1.58
CA THR A 75 0.57 -12.32 0.32
C THR A 75 -0.09 -11.04 -0.18
N ILE A 76 0.71 -10.01 -0.43
CA ILE A 76 0.32 -8.81 -1.15
C ILE A 76 0.78 -8.94 -2.58
N THR A 77 -0.11 -8.74 -3.55
CA THR A 77 0.22 -8.79 -4.98
C THR A 77 -0.22 -7.50 -5.67
N ILE A 78 0.74 -6.84 -6.30
CA ILE A 78 0.52 -5.66 -7.15
C ILE A 78 0.82 -5.98 -8.60
N ASP A 79 0.10 -5.33 -9.50
CA ASP A 79 0.34 -5.37 -10.94
C ASP A 79 0.48 -3.94 -11.46
N GLU A 80 1.72 -3.51 -11.63
CA GLU A 80 2.02 -2.18 -12.14
C GLU A 80 1.79 -2.15 -13.66
N THR A 81 0.69 -1.55 -14.07
CA THR A 81 0.27 -1.53 -15.48
C THR A 81 1.01 -0.46 -16.28
N VAL A 82 1.48 0.58 -15.61
CA VAL A 82 2.35 1.61 -16.18
C VAL A 82 3.47 1.93 -15.21
N TYR A 83 4.69 1.71 -15.71
CA TYR A 83 5.93 1.78 -14.96
C TYR A 83 6.30 3.19 -14.48
N HIS A 84 6.64 3.29 -13.19
CA HIS A 84 7.33 4.42 -12.57
C HIS A 84 8.49 3.96 -11.69
N PRO A 85 9.70 4.51 -11.83
CA PRO A 85 10.77 4.20 -10.89
C PRO A 85 10.35 4.59 -9.48
N GLY A 86 10.58 3.73 -8.48
CA GLY A 86 10.12 4.00 -7.13
C GLY A 86 10.05 2.74 -6.28
N HIS A 87 9.18 2.77 -5.26
CA HIS A 87 8.96 1.70 -4.30
C HIS A 87 7.56 1.80 -3.70
N TYR A 88 7.20 0.82 -2.89
CA TYR A 88 5.89 0.72 -2.25
C TYR A 88 6.00 0.65 -0.73
N ARG A 89 4.94 1.10 -0.05
CA ARG A 89 4.73 0.97 1.38
C ARG A 89 3.40 0.27 1.65
N ILE A 90 3.38 -0.60 2.66
CA ILE A 90 2.21 -1.31 3.14
C ILE A 90 1.96 -0.91 4.60
N ALA A 91 0.76 -0.43 4.92
CA ALA A 91 0.38 -0.01 6.27
C ALA A 91 -1.02 -0.52 6.64
N LEU A 92 -1.27 -0.67 7.94
CA LEU A 92 -2.53 -1.19 8.48
C LEU A 92 -3.17 -0.21 9.45
N ALA A 93 -4.40 0.20 9.16
CA ALA A 93 -5.29 0.87 10.11
C ALA A 93 -6.30 -0.14 10.67
N VAL A 94 -6.46 -0.15 11.99
CA VAL A 94 -7.20 -1.20 12.70
C VAL A 94 -8.68 -0.88 12.79
N ASN A 95 -9.02 0.39 13.04
CA ASN A 95 -10.38 0.83 13.31
C ASN A 95 -10.93 1.76 12.22
N ASP A 96 -10.11 2.67 11.72
CA ASP A 96 -10.54 3.69 10.76
C ASP A 96 -9.38 4.10 9.83
N PRO A 97 -9.60 4.34 8.52
CA PRO A 97 -8.55 4.77 7.59
C PRO A 97 -7.76 6.01 8.04
N SER A 98 -8.30 6.85 8.93
CA SER A 98 -7.57 8.00 9.51
C SER A 98 -6.43 7.60 10.46
N GLU A 99 -6.35 6.34 10.88
CA GLU A 99 -5.21 5.79 11.65
C GLU A 99 -4.01 5.45 10.76
N LEU A 100 -4.17 5.48 9.44
CA LEU A 100 -3.07 5.26 8.52
C LEU A 100 -1.97 6.32 8.75
N PRO A 101 -0.69 5.94 8.68
CA PRO A 101 0.40 6.90 8.80
C PRO A 101 0.32 7.91 7.66
N ALA A 102 0.84 9.11 7.90
CA ALA A 102 1.03 10.07 6.82
C ALA A 102 1.88 9.46 5.70
N GLU A 103 1.63 9.90 4.46
CA GLU A 103 2.52 9.60 3.34
C GLU A 103 3.96 10.01 3.70
N PRO A 104 4.98 9.25 3.26
CA PRO A 104 6.36 9.63 3.52
C PRO A 104 6.69 11.01 2.93
N ASP A 105 7.54 11.76 3.64
CA ASP A 105 8.05 13.03 3.14
C ASP A 105 8.81 12.83 1.83
N VAL A 106 8.50 13.69 0.85
CA VAL A 106 9.14 13.68 -0.47
C VAL A 106 10.20 14.77 -0.54
N THR A 107 11.41 14.39 -0.93
CA THR A 107 12.45 15.34 -1.37
C THR A 107 12.32 15.55 -2.87
N PRO A 108 12.12 16.81 -3.34
CA PRO A 108 12.04 17.10 -4.78
C PRO A 108 13.33 16.76 -5.53
N GLY A 109 13.19 16.37 -6.80
CA GLY A 109 14.32 16.17 -7.70
C GLY A 109 14.65 17.42 -8.51
N ASP A 110 15.77 17.40 -9.23
CA ASP A 110 16.21 18.54 -10.05
C ASP A 110 15.27 18.84 -11.23
N MET A 111 14.69 17.79 -11.83
CA MET A 111 13.86 17.88 -13.04
C MET A 111 12.37 17.63 -12.77
N PHE A 112 12.04 16.96 -11.66
CA PHE A 112 10.69 16.50 -11.34
C PHE A 112 10.36 16.80 -9.88
N ALA A 113 9.09 17.10 -9.60
CA ALA A 113 8.63 17.41 -8.25
C ALA A 113 8.80 16.23 -7.28
N CYS A 114 8.74 15.01 -7.79
CA CYS A 114 8.95 13.79 -7.02
C CYS A 114 10.38 13.25 -7.28
N GLY A 115 11.29 13.48 -6.34
CA GLY A 115 12.68 13.00 -6.43
C GLY A 115 12.89 11.70 -5.66
N SER A 116 12.78 11.76 -4.35
CA SER A 116 12.88 10.59 -3.45
C SER A 116 11.87 10.70 -2.30
N ALA A 117 11.52 9.57 -1.69
CA ALA A 117 10.68 9.51 -0.51
C ALA A 117 11.41 8.77 0.62
N ALA A 118 11.12 9.17 1.87
CA ALA A 118 11.70 8.52 3.04
C ALA A 118 11.18 7.08 3.21
N ILE A 119 12.11 6.13 3.38
CA ILE A 119 11.81 4.73 3.70
C ILE A 119 12.00 4.50 5.20
N MET A 120 11.01 3.89 5.85
CA MET A 120 11.06 3.45 7.24
C MET A 120 11.73 2.08 7.33
N ASP A 121 12.99 2.06 7.75
CA ASP A 121 13.78 0.83 7.92
C ASP A 121 14.46 0.81 9.31
N PRO A 122 14.11 -0.14 10.21
CA PRO A 122 13.09 -1.18 10.03
C PRO A 122 11.67 -0.60 10.07
N PRO A 123 10.70 -1.24 9.38
CA PRO A 123 9.29 -0.86 9.49
C PRO A 123 8.79 -1.07 10.92
N VAL A 124 7.97 -0.13 11.40
CA VAL A 124 7.32 -0.18 12.72
C VAL A 124 5.83 0.02 12.54
N PHE A 125 5.02 -0.79 13.22
CA PHE A 125 3.57 -0.70 13.19
C PHE A 125 3.11 0.76 13.44
N PRO A 126 2.19 1.32 12.62
CA PRO A 126 1.28 0.64 11.68
C PRO A 126 1.86 0.31 10.29
N VAL A 127 3.12 0.63 10.01
CA VAL A 127 3.79 0.23 8.75
C VAL A 127 4.21 -1.24 8.86
N LEU A 128 3.72 -2.09 7.96
CA LEU A 128 4.04 -3.51 7.91
C LEU A 128 5.26 -3.81 7.04
N ALA A 129 5.42 -3.04 5.96
CA ALA A 129 6.59 -3.08 5.08
C ALA A 129 6.77 -1.73 4.38
N ASP A 130 8.00 -1.36 4.13
CA ASP A 130 8.35 -0.12 3.42
C ASP A 130 9.56 -0.32 2.53
N GLY A 131 9.69 0.51 1.49
CA GLY A 131 10.76 0.38 0.51
C GLY A 131 10.71 -0.94 -0.29
N VAL A 132 9.55 -1.60 -0.35
CA VAL A 132 9.41 -2.88 -1.05
C VAL A 132 9.12 -2.67 -2.53
N PHE A 133 9.43 -3.69 -3.34
CA PHE A 133 9.35 -3.60 -4.81
C PHE A 133 10.09 -2.38 -5.36
N GLU A 134 11.25 -2.04 -4.79
CA GLU A 134 12.09 -0.97 -5.34
C GLU A 134 12.53 -1.34 -6.75
N HIS A 135 12.33 -0.44 -7.71
CA HIS A 135 12.64 -0.70 -9.10
C HIS A 135 12.94 0.58 -9.88
N THR A 136 13.81 0.44 -10.88
CA THR A 136 14.18 1.50 -11.85
C THR A 136 13.96 1.04 -13.30
N SER A 137 13.14 0.01 -13.48
CA SER A 137 12.69 -0.52 -14.77
C SER A 137 11.36 -1.23 -14.58
N ALA A 138 10.53 -1.27 -15.62
CA ALA A 138 9.22 -1.94 -15.60
C ALA A 138 9.33 -3.40 -15.12
N PHE A 139 8.32 -3.86 -14.37
CA PHE A 139 8.16 -5.27 -14.06
C PHE A 139 7.67 -6.06 -15.27
N ASP A 140 8.17 -7.28 -15.44
CA ASP A 140 7.71 -8.20 -16.48
C ASP A 140 6.45 -9.00 -16.07
N SER A 141 6.06 -8.91 -14.79
CA SER A 141 4.91 -9.62 -14.20
C SER A 141 4.43 -8.90 -12.93
N PRO A 142 3.22 -9.24 -12.42
CA PRO A 142 2.82 -8.85 -11.08
C PRO A 142 3.89 -9.23 -10.05
N GLN A 143 4.04 -8.39 -9.02
CA GLN A 143 4.99 -8.57 -7.93
C GLN A 143 4.25 -8.98 -6.67
N SER A 144 4.84 -9.89 -5.90
CA SER A 144 4.26 -10.38 -4.65
C SER A 144 5.26 -10.32 -3.51
N ILE A 145 4.77 -10.01 -2.31
CA ILE A 145 5.52 -10.09 -1.07
C ILE A 145 4.66 -10.74 0.01
N ASP A 146 5.29 -11.56 0.83
CA ASP A 146 4.69 -12.14 2.03
C ASP A 146 5.01 -11.27 3.24
N ILE A 147 3.97 -10.81 3.95
CA ILE A 147 4.09 -10.02 5.18
C ILE A 147 3.39 -10.73 6.33
N THR A 148 3.96 -10.68 7.53
CA THR A 148 3.33 -11.28 8.71
C THR A 148 2.49 -10.24 9.45
N LEU A 149 1.21 -10.54 9.67
CA LEU A 149 0.33 -9.71 10.48
C LEU A 149 0.75 -9.77 11.97
N PRO A 150 0.65 -8.67 12.73
CA PRO A 150 0.91 -8.71 14.17
C PRO A 150 0.00 -9.73 14.88
N ASN A 151 0.55 -10.46 15.85
CA ASN A 151 -0.20 -11.48 16.59
C ASN A 151 -1.32 -10.88 17.47
N ASP A 152 -1.08 -9.67 17.99
CA ASP A 152 -1.90 -8.95 18.95
C ASP A 152 -2.87 -7.93 18.33
N VAL A 153 -3.03 -7.96 17.01
CA VAL A 153 -3.99 -7.12 16.28
C VAL A 153 -5.21 -7.94 15.88
N THR A 154 -6.40 -7.42 16.15
CA THR A 154 -7.68 -8.00 15.72
C THR A 154 -8.63 -6.91 15.24
N CYS A 155 -9.42 -7.19 14.22
CA CYS A 155 -10.41 -6.27 13.68
C CYS A 155 -11.46 -6.98 12.82
N THR A 156 -12.62 -6.37 12.66
CA THR A 156 -13.67 -6.89 11.76
C THR A 156 -13.63 -6.24 10.37
N ASN A 157 -13.01 -5.07 10.24
CA ASN A 157 -12.89 -4.33 8.98
C ASN A 157 -11.72 -3.33 9.03
N CYS A 158 -10.50 -3.86 9.15
CA CYS A 158 -9.27 -3.08 9.02
C CYS A 158 -9.09 -2.57 7.59
N THR A 159 -8.37 -1.45 7.44
CA THR A 159 -7.91 -0.96 6.15
C THR A 159 -6.43 -1.26 5.97
N LEU A 160 -6.10 -2.10 4.99
CA LEU A 160 -4.72 -2.35 4.55
C LEU A 160 -4.42 -1.43 3.36
N GLN A 161 -3.54 -0.45 3.55
CA GLN A 161 -3.13 0.50 2.53
C GLN A 161 -1.86 0.02 1.82
N ILE A 162 -1.85 0.16 0.51
CA ILE A 162 -0.68 0.02 -0.34
C ILE A 162 -0.51 1.33 -1.09
N ILE A 163 0.62 2.00 -0.88
CA ILE A 163 0.98 3.20 -1.65
C ILE A 163 2.20 2.94 -2.52
N GLN A 164 2.19 3.51 -3.72
CA GLN A 164 3.34 3.55 -4.62
C GLN A 164 3.95 4.94 -4.59
N PHE A 165 5.20 5.08 -4.19
CA PHE A 165 5.98 6.29 -4.48
C PHE A 165 6.50 6.23 -5.92
N MET A 166 6.38 7.34 -6.64
CA MET A 166 6.93 7.47 -7.99
C MET A 166 7.99 8.56 -8.04
N SER A 167 9.25 8.16 -8.18
CA SER A 167 10.34 9.07 -8.53
C SER A 167 10.23 9.51 -9.99
N GLU A 168 10.92 10.60 -10.33
CA GLU A 168 10.93 11.19 -11.68
C GLU A 168 9.51 11.51 -12.20
N HIS A 169 8.60 11.83 -11.28
CA HIS A 169 7.18 12.06 -11.58
C HIS A 169 6.74 13.49 -11.26
N GLY A 170 5.73 13.96 -11.98
CA GLY A 170 5.02 15.21 -11.65
C GLY A 170 4.10 15.04 -10.44
N LEU A 171 3.39 16.09 -10.05
CA LEU A 171 2.38 15.95 -8.99
C LEU A 171 1.06 15.43 -9.56
N ASN A 172 0.55 14.36 -8.97
CA ASN A 172 -0.84 13.94 -9.06
C ASN A 172 -1.75 14.97 -8.39
N ASN A 173 -2.92 15.20 -8.98
CA ASN A 173 -3.96 16.05 -8.41
C ASN A 173 -5.29 15.29 -8.34
N PRO A 174 -5.75 14.89 -7.15
CA PRO A 174 -5.02 14.84 -5.87
C PRO A 174 -3.94 13.74 -5.86
N GLY A 175 -3.16 13.62 -4.78
CA GLY A 175 -2.26 12.47 -4.56
C GLY A 175 -0.76 12.76 -4.54
N GLY A 176 -0.34 13.97 -4.92
CA GLY A 176 1.09 14.34 -4.83
C GLY A 176 1.99 13.38 -5.61
N CYS A 177 2.90 12.70 -4.93
CA CYS A 177 3.85 11.76 -5.56
C CYS A 177 3.44 10.29 -5.44
N TYR A 178 2.20 10.03 -4.99
CA TYR A 178 1.76 8.69 -4.63
C TYR A 178 0.52 8.25 -5.41
N TYR A 179 0.45 6.93 -5.60
CA TYR A 179 -0.81 6.23 -5.85
C TYR A 179 -1.19 5.40 -4.64
N HIS A 180 -2.49 5.13 -4.53
CA HIS A 180 -3.14 4.59 -3.36
C HIS A 180 -4.08 3.48 -3.75
N HIS A 181 -3.94 2.34 -3.09
CA HIS A 181 -4.95 1.31 -3.04
C HIS A 181 -5.16 0.88 -1.60
N CYS A 182 -6.37 0.44 -1.30
CA CYS A 182 -6.70 -0.16 -0.03
C CYS A 182 -7.42 -1.49 -0.23
N ALA A 183 -7.24 -2.40 0.72
CA ALA A 183 -8.06 -3.59 0.88
C ALA A 183 -8.72 -3.57 2.26
N ASN A 184 -9.96 -4.04 2.33
CA ASN A 184 -10.62 -4.29 3.59
C ASN A 184 -10.29 -5.72 4.05
N ILE A 185 -9.81 -5.86 5.28
CA ILE A 185 -9.45 -7.16 5.85
C ILE A 185 -10.07 -7.34 7.23
N SER A 186 -10.31 -8.58 7.63
CA SER A 186 -10.66 -8.93 9.01
C SER A 186 -9.55 -9.80 9.60
N ILE A 187 -9.26 -9.58 10.88
CA ILE A 187 -8.21 -10.29 11.60
C ILE A 187 -8.82 -10.84 12.88
N THR A 188 -8.96 -12.16 12.97
CA THR A 188 -9.38 -12.83 14.22
C THR A 188 -8.17 -13.08 15.13
N PRO A 189 -8.37 -13.39 16.43
CA PRO A 189 -7.26 -13.72 17.33
C PRO A 189 -6.36 -14.82 16.76
N SER A 190 -5.07 -14.78 17.10
CA SER A 190 -4.11 -15.81 16.70
C SER A 190 -4.55 -17.18 17.20
N ALA A 191 -4.23 -18.24 16.45
CA ALA A 191 -4.59 -19.62 16.79
C ALA A 191 -4.00 -20.11 18.13
N GLY A 192 -3.06 -19.38 18.72
CA GLY A 192 -2.51 -19.62 20.06
C GLY A 192 -3.13 -18.79 21.19
N ASP A 193 -3.90 -17.74 20.88
CA ASP A 193 -4.48 -16.80 21.84
C ASP A 193 -5.85 -17.23 22.37
N THR A 194 -6.20 -18.51 22.19
CA THR A 194 -7.31 -19.12 22.93
C THR A 194 -6.87 -19.31 24.39
N SER A 195 -6.71 -18.20 25.11
CA SER A 195 -6.54 -18.19 26.55
C SER A 195 -7.78 -18.86 27.15
N GLY A 196 -7.54 -19.99 27.82
CA GLY A 196 -8.56 -20.88 28.36
C GLY A 196 -9.47 -20.16 29.35
N GLY A 197 -10.65 -19.75 28.88
CA GLY A 197 -11.79 -19.43 29.72
C GLY A 197 -12.53 -20.69 30.14
N GLY A 198 -11.83 -21.62 30.80
CA GLY A 198 -12.39 -22.87 31.30
C GLY A 198 -12.26 -22.94 32.81
N ASN A 199 -13.17 -22.31 33.54
CA ASN A 199 -13.40 -22.61 34.96
C ASN A 199 -14.90 -22.67 35.26
N ASP A 200 -15.36 -23.92 35.21
CA ASP A 200 -16.35 -24.58 36.04
C ASP A 200 -17.47 -23.76 36.69
N SER A 201 -18.68 -24.06 36.20
CA SER A 201 -19.89 -24.00 37.00
C SER A 201 -19.73 -24.89 38.23
N GLY A 202 -19.99 -24.32 39.40
CA GLY A 202 -19.95 -25.06 40.66
C GLY A 202 -21.00 -26.16 40.74
N ASP A 203 -20.68 -27.20 41.51
CA ASP A 203 -21.63 -27.79 42.43
C ASP A 203 -20.89 -28.33 43.66
N SER A 204 -21.46 -28.03 44.83
CA SER A 204 -21.01 -28.46 46.15
C SER A 204 -22.07 -29.39 46.73
N SER A 205 -21.76 -30.69 46.80
CA SER A 205 -22.32 -31.63 47.78
C SER A 205 -21.47 -32.91 47.69
N GLY A 206 -20.95 -33.55 48.73
CA GLY A 206 -21.36 -33.65 50.12
C GLY A 206 -21.72 -35.12 50.41
N GLY A 207 -20.96 -35.81 51.27
CA GLY A 207 -21.48 -36.99 52.00
C GLY A 207 -20.78 -38.34 51.80
N SER A 208 -20.42 -38.94 52.93
CA SER A 208 -19.63 -40.16 53.14
C SER A 208 -20.34 -41.51 52.91
N ALA A 209 -19.49 -42.52 52.67
CA ALA A 209 -19.47 -43.89 53.23
C ALA A 209 -20.50 -44.97 52.80
N SER A 210 -19.94 -46.08 52.30
CA SER A 210 -19.93 -47.43 52.91
C SER A 210 -20.44 -48.59 52.04
N ALA A 211 -19.52 -49.56 51.87
CA ALA A 211 -19.66 -51.03 51.87
C ALA A 211 -20.64 -51.77 50.94
N GLY A 212 -20.06 -52.70 50.16
CA GLY A 212 -20.47 -54.12 50.14
C GLY A 212 -21.12 -54.64 48.86
N GLY A 213 -20.50 -55.64 48.21
CA GLY A 213 -21.19 -56.48 47.22
C GLY A 213 -20.26 -57.18 46.22
N THR A 214 -20.17 -58.49 46.33
CA THR A 214 -19.28 -59.45 45.68
C THR A 214 -19.69 -59.90 44.27
N ASP A 215 -18.69 -60.48 43.58
CA ASP A 215 -18.71 -61.54 42.55
C ASP A 215 -19.10 -61.25 41.09
N GLY A 216 -18.20 -61.64 40.18
CA GLY A 216 -18.48 -61.71 38.74
C GLY A 216 -17.27 -61.83 37.79
N THR A 217 -16.40 -62.83 38.00
CA THR A 217 -15.67 -63.61 36.97
C THR A 217 -15.12 -62.93 35.71
N THR A 218 -13.79 -62.85 35.56
CA THR A 218 -13.11 -63.20 34.29
C THR A 218 -11.68 -63.70 34.55
N SER A 219 -11.33 -64.73 33.79
CA SER A 219 -10.14 -65.57 33.89
C SER A 219 -8.81 -64.86 33.65
N ALA A 220 -7.80 -65.42 34.31
CA ALA A 220 -6.38 -65.13 34.16
C ALA A 220 -5.79 -65.58 32.82
N THR A 221 -4.72 -64.91 32.39
CA THR A 221 -3.38 -65.44 32.03
C THR A 221 -2.45 -64.20 31.86
N THR A 222 -1.53 -63.95 32.80
CA THR A 222 -0.06 -64.21 32.73
C THR A 222 0.61 -63.50 31.53
N ASP A 223 1.51 -62.53 31.67
CA ASP A 223 2.73 -62.42 32.50
C ASP A 223 2.96 -60.93 32.93
N ALA A 224 3.33 -60.56 34.17
CA ALA A 224 4.63 -60.73 34.86
C ALA A 224 5.82 -60.23 34.00
N SER A 225 6.66 -59.25 34.37
CA SER A 225 7.11 -58.68 35.65
C SER A 225 7.69 -57.28 35.33
N ALA A 226 7.46 -56.22 36.14
CA ALA A 226 8.31 -55.77 37.26
C ALA A 226 9.79 -55.59 36.85
N SER A 227 10.54 -54.54 37.15
CA SER A 227 10.53 -53.50 38.20
C SER A 227 11.79 -52.66 37.94
N ALA A 228 11.88 -51.35 38.18
CA ALA A 228 12.33 -50.71 39.42
C ALA A 228 13.15 -49.48 38.94
N SER A 229 12.75 -48.25 39.27
CA SER A 229 13.29 -47.47 40.39
C SER A 229 14.81 -47.24 40.33
N ALA A 230 15.22 -46.00 40.08
CA ALA A 230 16.39 -45.41 40.72
C ALA A 230 16.23 -43.88 40.80
N SER A 231 16.08 -43.41 42.03
CA SER A 231 16.32 -42.05 42.50
C SER A 231 17.80 -41.88 42.87
N GLY A 232 18.30 -40.65 42.79
CA GLY A 232 19.61 -40.22 43.30
C GLY A 232 20.12 -39.00 42.51
N SER A 233 19.93 -37.75 42.96
CA SER A 233 20.53 -37.03 44.11
C SER A 233 21.78 -36.22 43.73
N ALA A 234 21.78 -34.96 44.19
CA ALA A 234 22.92 -34.12 44.60
C ALA A 234 23.84 -33.58 43.48
N SER A 235 23.78 -32.29 43.13
CA SER A 235 24.37 -31.11 43.81
C SER A 235 25.87 -30.93 43.56
N ALA A 236 26.24 -29.81 42.91
CA ALA A 236 27.50 -29.12 43.15
C ALA A 236 27.33 -27.61 42.91
N THR A 237 27.65 -26.86 43.97
CA THR A 237 27.68 -25.42 44.13
C THR A 237 29.05 -24.85 43.74
N ALA A 238 29.08 -23.67 43.11
CA ALA A 238 30.04 -22.57 43.29
C ALA A 238 29.63 -21.46 42.29
N GLY A 239 29.41 -20.19 42.63
CA GLY A 239 29.95 -19.37 43.71
C GLY A 239 30.86 -18.31 43.08
N GLY A 240 30.45 -17.04 43.10
CA GLY A 240 31.23 -15.93 42.55
C GLY A 240 30.48 -14.60 42.50
N GLU A 241 30.16 -14.05 43.67
CA GLU A 241 29.82 -12.63 43.86
C GLU A 241 31.10 -11.77 43.75
N SER A 242 30.96 -10.54 43.24
CA SER A 242 31.72 -9.40 43.76
C SER A 242 30.86 -8.14 43.75
N THR A 243 30.93 -7.45 44.87
CA THR A 243 30.19 -6.29 45.35
C THR A 243 30.96 -4.98 45.12
N GLY A 244 30.24 -3.86 45.24
CA GLY A 244 30.74 -2.51 45.54
C GLY A 244 31.23 -1.70 44.33
N ASP A 245 30.97 -0.40 44.18
CA ASP A 245 30.62 0.62 45.17
C ASP A 245 30.06 1.89 44.47
N ALA A 246 29.32 2.67 45.25
CA ALA A 246 28.68 3.96 44.99
C ALA A 246 29.71 5.11 44.81
N THR A 247 29.41 6.28 44.25
CA THR A 247 28.76 7.44 44.92
C THR A 247 28.86 8.67 43.97
N LEU A 248 27.76 9.40 43.72
CA LEU A 248 27.36 10.74 44.25
C LEU A 248 27.78 11.99 43.45
N GLY A 249 26.79 12.88 43.28
CA GLY A 249 26.91 14.35 43.05
C GLY A 249 26.44 14.80 41.66
N GLY A 250 25.47 15.69 41.44
CA GLY A 250 24.79 16.66 42.32
C GLY A 250 24.93 18.09 41.75
N GLY A 251 23.80 18.78 41.52
CA GLY A 251 23.69 20.24 41.22
C GLY A 251 23.24 20.53 39.77
N SER A 252 22.06 21.08 39.44
CA SER A 252 21.14 22.10 39.97
C SER A 252 21.45 23.56 39.56
N GLY A 253 20.43 24.22 38.99
CA GLY A 253 20.27 25.69 38.81
C GLY A 253 20.55 26.18 37.39
N GLY A 254 19.75 27.02 36.72
CA GLY A 254 18.55 27.82 37.02
C GLY A 254 18.33 28.77 35.81
N THR A 255 17.10 29.01 35.32
CA THR A 255 16.21 30.17 35.57
C THR A 255 16.11 31.22 34.43
N GLY A 256 14.86 31.65 34.16
CA GLY A 256 14.44 32.87 33.43
C GLY A 256 13.63 32.54 32.16
N GLY A 257 12.29 32.73 32.03
CA GLY A 257 11.43 33.87 32.41
C GLY A 257 11.63 35.01 31.38
N THR A 258 10.67 35.56 30.63
CA THR A 258 9.24 35.88 30.87
C THR A 258 8.56 36.36 29.57
N ASP A 259 7.26 36.09 29.44
CA ASP A 259 6.12 36.93 28.99
C ASP A 259 6.24 37.92 27.81
N SER A 260 5.30 37.85 26.85
CA SER A 260 4.29 38.92 26.61
C SER A 260 3.34 38.61 25.45
N ALA A 261 2.07 38.95 25.68
CA ALA A 261 0.97 39.00 24.72
C ALA A 261 1.01 40.29 23.86
N GLY A 262 0.30 40.31 22.72
CA GLY A 262 -0.12 41.55 22.07
C GLY A 262 -0.28 41.53 20.54
N SER A 263 -1.52 41.26 20.11
CA SER A 263 -2.37 41.85 19.05
C SER A 263 -1.87 42.58 17.78
N THR A 264 -2.80 42.56 16.80
CA THR A 264 -3.14 43.50 15.68
C THR A 264 -2.50 43.33 14.30
N ASP A 265 -3.37 42.93 13.37
CA ASP A 265 -3.84 43.60 12.13
C ASP A 265 -2.90 43.92 10.94
N ASP A 266 -3.46 43.56 9.77
CA ASP A 266 -3.39 44.15 8.42
C ASP A 266 -2.05 44.33 7.69
N ASP A 267 -1.88 43.62 6.56
CA ASP A 267 -2.02 44.18 5.19
C ASP A 267 -1.29 43.33 4.13
N GLY A 268 -1.90 43.24 2.93
CA GLY A 268 -1.12 43.30 1.68
C GLY A 268 -1.07 42.09 0.74
N GLY A 269 -2.17 41.86 0.00
CA GLY A 269 -2.16 41.92 -1.48
C GLY A 269 -1.61 40.75 -2.33
N GLY A 270 -2.39 40.34 -3.35
CA GLY A 270 -1.81 39.74 -4.57
C GLY A 270 -2.66 38.82 -5.44
N CYS A 271 -3.65 39.38 -6.14
CA CYS A 271 -4.17 39.04 -7.49
C CYS A 271 -4.04 37.61 -8.09
N ALA A 272 -5.19 37.00 -8.45
CA ALA A 272 -5.38 36.46 -9.81
C ALA A 272 -6.87 36.44 -10.21
N CYS A 273 -7.08 36.74 -11.47
CA CYS A 273 -8.27 37.22 -12.17
C CYS A 273 -9.50 36.29 -12.26
N THR A 274 -10.66 36.86 -11.96
CA THR A 274 -11.97 36.40 -12.41
C THR A 274 -12.18 36.75 -13.89
N SER A 275 -12.81 35.85 -14.66
CA SER A 275 -13.51 36.21 -15.89
C SER A 275 -14.80 35.40 -16.00
N ALA A 276 -15.91 36.03 -15.67
CA ALA A 276 -17.20 35.81 -16.31
C ALA A 276 -17.15 36.55 -17.68
N ALA A 277 -17.85 36.23 -18.76
CA ALA A 277 -19.03 35.43 -19.02
C ALA A 277 -19.08 35.14 -20.54
N SER A 278 -19.82 34.12 -20.98
CA SER A 278 -20.83 34.31 -22.04
C SER A 278 -21.72 33.07 -22.18
N ARG A 279 -23.02 33.29 -22.02
CA ARG A 279 -24.10 32.38 -22.40
C ARG A 279 -24.36 32.54 -23.91
N GLY A 280 -24.50 31.43 -24.62
CA GLY A 280 -25.04 31.35 -25.98
C GLY A 280 -25.32 29.89 -26.36
N PRO A 281 -26.43 29.56 -27.04
CA PRO A 281 -26.97 28.21 -27.08
C PRO A 281 -26.31 27.32 -28.15
N ALA A 282 -26.16 26.04 -27.82
CA ALA A 282 -25.72 25.00 -28.75
C ALA A 282 -26.87 24.58 -29.67
N SER A 283 -26.74 24.87 -30.97
CA SER A 283 -27.47 24.17 -32.03
C SER A 283 -26.75 22.85 -32.32
N GLY A 284 -27.49 21.75 -32.20
CA GLY A 284 -27.00 20.41 -32.53
C GLY A 284 -27.09 20.08 -34.02
N LEU A 285 -26.53 18.90 -34.33
CA LEU A 285 -26.74 18.06 -35.52
C LEU A 285 -26.05 18.46 -36.84
N VAL A 286 -24.87 17.86 -37.08
CA VAL A 286 -24.43 17.26 -38.38
C VAL A 286 -23.45 16.14 -37.98
N GLY A 287 -23.55 14.87 -38.34
CA GLY A 287 -24.12 14.25 -39.54
C GLY A 287 -23.03 13.36 -40.15
N LEU A 288 -23.07 12.09 -39.76
CA LEU A 288 -22.19 10.99 -40.18
C LEU A 288 -22.38 10.67 -41.68
N LEU A 289 -21.30 10.54 -42.47
CA LEU A 289 -21.21 9.88 -43.79
C LEU A 289 -19.70 9.83 -44.14
N GLY A 290 -18.98 8.71 -44.23
CA GLY A 290 -19.38 7.34 -44.52
C GLY A 290 -19.25 7.05 -46.03
N LEU A 291 -18.04 6.89 -46.56
CA LEU A 291 -17.82 6.28 -47.89
C LEU A 291 -16.41 5.68 -48.02
N PHE A 292 -16.31 4.38 -47.73
CA PHE A 292 -15.29 3.46 -48.22
C PHE A 292 -15.97 2.45 -49.15
N GLY A 293 -15.32 2.12 -50.28
CA GLY A 293 -15.72 1.02 -51.18
C GLY A 293 -15.59 1.41 -52.65
N LEU A 294 -14.45 1.13 -53.29
CA LEU A 294 -14.17 -0.09 -54.09
C LEU A 294 -14.85 -0.08 -55.47
N VAL A 295 -14.07 0.05 -56.55
CA VAL A 295 -14.07 -0.87 -57.71
C VAL A 295 -12.73 -0.71 -58.44
N GLY A 296 -12.04 -1.83 -58.66
CA GLY A 296 -10.72 -1.89 -59.31
C GLY A 296 -10.73 -2.18 -60.81
N LEU A 297 -9.48 -2.31 -61.29
CA LEU A 297 -8.98 -2.94 -62.52
C LEU A 297 -9.44 -2.39 -63.88
N ARG A 298 -8.47 -1.87 -64.63
CA ARG A 298 -8.03 -2.52 -65.88
C ARG A 298 -6.60 -2.14 -66.26
N LEU A 299 -5.74 -3.16 -66.28
CA LEU A 299 -4.38 -3.16 -66.82
C LEU A 299 -4.40 -3.27 -68.35
N ARG A 300 -3.41 -2.61 -68.97
CA ARG A 300 -2.69 -2.94 -70.23
C ARG A 300 -3.50 -3.11 -71.52
N THR A 301 -3.13 -2.32 -72.55
CA THR A 301 -2.35 -2.84 -73.69
C THR A 301 -1.72 -1.72 -74.56
N ARG A 302 -0.49 -2.00 -75.01
CA ARG A 302 0.36 -1.27 -75.97
C ARG A 302 -0.28 -1.07 -77.37
N ARG A 303 0.17 -0.02 -78.07
CA ARG A 303 0.43 0.18 -79.54
C ARG A 303 0.13 1.65 -79.85
N ARG A 304 0.96 2.49 -80.47
CA ARG A 304 2.17 2.38 -81.28
C ARG A 304 3.10 3.55 -80.95
#